data_AF-A0A521Z8E6-F1
#
_entry.id   AF-A0A521Z8E6-F1
#
_cell.length_a   1.000
_cell.length_b   1.000
_cell.length_c   1.000
_cell.angle_alpha   90.00
_cell.angle_beta   90.00
_cell.angle_gamma   90.00
#
_symmetry.space_group_name_H-M   'P 1'
#
loop_
_entity.id
_entity.type
_entity.pdbx_description
1 polymer ?
#
loop_
_entity_poly.entity_id
_entity_poly.type
_entity_poly.pdbx_seq_one_letter_code
_entity_poly.pdbx_strand_id
1 'polypeptide(L)'
;MDDDGEMELFDAQHLTIVVAEAGEDLSTDQKRRRRQAEQLAAGVHPLTGGRLHPDAAPAGDRQAAGLRCGGCKHRQLLNHDTAKTYPKCYRGAVRDDAGRLRKGTAIVTRGAATDVPAWWSACVHWEAPDTPE
;
A
#
# COMPACT_ATOMS: atom_id res chain seq x y z
N MET A 1 -44.55 -38.91 -43.59
CA MET A 1 -43.19 -38.43 -43.91
C MET A 1 -42.90 -37.54 -42.74
N ASP A 2 -42.46 -38.17 -41.66
CA ASP A 2 -42.32 -37.53 -40.37
C ASP A 2 -40.91 -37.85 -39.91
N ASP A 3 -40.18 -36.75 -39.79
CA ASP A 3 -38.75 -36.56 -39.72
C ASP A 3 -38.25 -37.04 -38.35
N ASP A 4 -37.54 -38.17 -38.32
CA ASP A 4 -36.83 -38.67 -37.14
C ASP A 4 -35.61 -37.78 -36.88
N GLY A 5 -35.83 -36.68 -36.15
CA GLY A 5 -34.78 -35.75 -35.74
C GLY A 5 -33.85 -36.37 -34.69
N GLU A 6 -32.69 -36.83 -35.13
CA GLU A 6 -31.50 -37.10 -34.31
C GLU A 6 -31.17 -35.87 -33.43
N MET A 7 -31.47 -35.97 -32.14
CA MET A 7 -30.93 -35.04 -31.15
C MET A 7 -29.50 -35.48 -30.81
N GLU A 8 -28.53 -34.96 -31.55
CA GLU A 8 -27.10 -35.14 -31.24
C GLU A 8 -26.81 -34.61 -29.82
N LEU A 9 -26.54 -35.57 -28.95
CA LEU A 9 -26.22 -35.39 -27.55
C LEU A 9 -24.81 -34.79 -27.47
N PHE A 10 -24.73 -33.51 -27.09
CA PHE A 10 -23.51 -32.70 -26.93
C PHE A 10 -22.25 -33.52 -26.60
N ASP A 11 -21.30 -33.49 -27.54
CA ASP A 11 -19.98 -34.11 -27.43
C ASP A 11 -19.22 -33.51 -26.23
N ALA A 12 -19.14 -34.27 -25.14
CA ALA A 12 -18.50 -33.86 -23.90
C ALA A 12 -16.98 -33.84 -24.08
N GLN A 13 -16.47 -32.74 -24.66
CA GLN A 13 -15.04 -32.51 -24.76
C GLN A 13 -14.42 -32.53 -23.36
N HIS A 14 -13.49 -33.46 -23.17
CA HIS A 14 -12.76 -33.70 -21.93
C HIS A 14 -11.94 -32.46 -21.58
N LEU A 15 -12.52 -31.54 -20.79
CA LEU A 15 -11.82 -30.37 -20.28
C LEU A 15 -10.73 -30.84 -19.31
N THR A 16 -9.48 -30.76 -19.77
CA THR A 16 -8.33 -31.03 -18.91
C THR A 16 -8.08 -29.80 -18.06
N ILE A 17 -8.41 -29.88 -16.77
CA ILE A 17 -8.15 -28.81 -15.80
C ILE A 17 -6.66 -28.84 -15.47
N VAL A 18 -5.91 -27.87 -15.99
CA VAL A 18 -4.51 -27.66 -15.63
C VAL A 18 -4.49 -26.99 -14.25
N VAL A 19 -4.23 -27.77 -13.20
CA VAL A 19 -4.04 -27.24 -11.85
C VAL A 19 -2.70 -26.50 -11.83
N ALA A 20 -2.74 -25.18 -11.80
CA ALA A 20 -1.54 -24.36 -11.64
C ALA A 20 -0.86 -24.69 -10.31
N GLU A 21 0.46 -24.90 -10.34
CA GLU A 21 1.31 -25.13 -9.17
C GLU A 21 0.96 -24.13 -8.07
N ALA A 22 0.71 -24.64 -6.86
CA ALA A 22 0.29 -23.85 -5.70
C ALA A 22 1.37 -22.81 -5.35
N GLY A 23 1.24 -21.61 -5.92
CA GLY A 23 2.04 -20.46 -5.55
C GLY A 23 1.89 -20.22 -4.05
N GLU A 24 3.02 -20.03 -3.37
CA GLU A 24 3.12 -19.75 -1.94
C GLU A 24 1.91 -18.94 -1.42
N ASP A 25 1.09 -19.55 -0.56
CA ASP A 25 -0.14 -18.96 -0.01
C ASP A 25 0.18 -17.85 1.00
N LEU A 26 0.74 -16.76 0.48
CA LEU A 26 0.99 -15.57 1.26
C LEU A 26 -0.35 -15.03 1.77
N SER A 27 -0.40 -14.73 3.07
CA SER A 27 -1.50 -13.98 3.67
C SER A 27 -1.70 -12.65 2.96
N THR A 28 -2.91 -12.07 3.04
CA THR A 28 -3.23 -10.77 2.46
C THR A 28 -2.23 -9.68 2.88
N ASP A 29 -1.74 -9.74 4.11
CA ASP A 29 -0.75 -8.81 4.64
C ASP A 29 0.65 -9.01 4.06
N GLN A 30 1.08 -10.26 3.86
CA GLN A 30 2.32 -10.56 3.15
C GLN A 30 2.25 -10.13 1.69
N LYS A 31 1.14 -10.43 0.98
CA LYS A 31 0.90 -9.98 -0.40
C LYS A 31 0.95 -8.45 -0.51
N ARG A 32 0.38 -7.74 0.46
CA ARG A 32 0.46 -6.28 0.54
C ARG A 32 1.90 -5.80 0.73
N ARG A 33 2.62 -6.34 1.71
CA ARG A 33 4.01 -5.96 1.98
C ARG A 33 4.93 -6.21 0.78
N ARG A 34 4.72 -7.32 0.06
CA ARG A 34 5.44 -7.64 -1.17
C ARG A 34 5.22 -6.58 -2.23
N ARG A 35 3.96 -6.24 -2.54
CA ARG A 35 3.62 -5.16 -3.49
C ARG A 35 4.21 -3.81 -3.11
N GLN A 36 4.21 -3.47 -1.82
CA GLN A 36 4.80 -2.23 -1.32
C GLN A 36 6.33 -2.22 -1.51
N ALA A 37 7.00 -3.35 -1.30
CA ALA A 37 8.44 -3.48 -1.54
C ALA A 37 8.78 -3.37 -3.03
N GLU A 38 7.99 -4.01 -3.91
CA GLU A 38 8.12 -3.90 -5.37
C GLU A 38 7.97 -2.44 -5.84
N GLN A 39 6.98 -1.71 -5.33
CA GLN A 39 6.80 -0.29 -5.63
C GLN A 39 8.00 0.55 -5.22
N LEU A 40 8.50 0.36 -4.00
CA LEU A 40 9.69 1.08 -3.52
C LEU A 40 10.93 0.78 -4.37
N ALA A 41 11.13 -0.49 -4.75
CA ALA A 41 12.22 -0.89 -5.64
C ALA A 41 12.09 -0.26 -7.04
N ALA A 42 10.86 -0.06 -7.52
CA ALA A 42 10.56 0.62 -8.77
C ALA A 42 10.65 2.17 -8.69
N GLY A 43 11.06 2.73 -7.55
CA GLY A 43 11.11 4.19 -7.38
C GLY A 43 9.74 4.84 -7.21
N VAL A 44 8.74 4.09 -6.76
CA VAL A 44 7.36 4.53 -6.54
C VAL A 44 6.99 4.42 -5.05
N HIS A 45 6.46 5.50 -4.48
CA HIS A 45 6.04 5.53 -3.08
C HIS A 45 4.68 4.80 -2.90
N PRO A 46 4.59 3.77 -2.05
CA PRO A 46 3.41 2.90 -2.00
C PRO A 46 2.08 3.56 -1.63
N LEU A 47 2.14 4.62 -0.82
CA LEU A 47 0.92 5.33 -0.40
C LEU A 47 0.42 6.32 -1.46
N THR A 48 1.33 6.98 -2.18
CA THR A 48 0.97 8.10 -3.06
C THR A 48 0.93 7.70 -4.53
N GLY A 49 1.55 6.56 -4.89
CA GLY A 49 1.79 6.16 -6.29
C GLY A 49 2.75 7.09 -7.04
N GLY A 50 3.30 8.11 -6.37
CA GLY A 50 4.23 9.07 -6.96
C GLY A 50 5.69 8.61 -6.87
N ARG A 51 6.60 9.35 -7.51
CA ARG A 51 8.03 9.07 -7.47
C ARG A 51 8.61 9.22 -6.05
N LEU A 52 9.71 8.51 -5.77
CA LEU A 52 10.55 8.77 -4.60
C LEU A 52 11.27 10.12 -4.70
N HIS A 53 11.67 10.67 -3.56
CA HIS A 53 12.53 11.84 -3.49
C HIS A 53 13.89 11.53 -4.15
N PRO A 54 14.53 12.48 -4.84
CA PRO A 54 15.88 12.28 -5.40
C PRO A 54 16.91 11.84 -4.35
N ASP A 55 16.85 12.47 -3.16
CA ASP A 55 17.73 12.13 -2.02
C ASP A 55 17.17 11.04 -1.10
N ALA A 56 16.18 10.26 -1.55
CA ALA A 56 15.62 9.20 -0.74
C ALA A 56 16.63 8.07 -0.50
N ALA A 57 16.61 7.49 0.71
CA ALA A 57 17.39 6.29 0.97
C ALA A 57 16.87 5.12 0.11
N PRO A 58 17.73 4.18 -0.32
CA PRO A 58 17.33 3.03 -1.11
C PRO A 58 16.34 2.12 -0.35
N ALA A 59 15.42 1.50 -1.08
CA ALA A 59 14.33 0.70 -0.52
C ALA A 59 14.78 -0.57 0.22
N GLY A 60 15.86 -1.20 -0.26
CA GLY A 60 16.35 -2.49 0.22
C GLY A 60 17.28 -2.42 1.43
N ASP A 61 17.84 -1.24 1.72
CA ASP A 61 18.74 -1.04 2.85
C ASP A 61 18.10 -0.03 3.81
N ARG A 62 17.82 -0.46 5.04
CA ARG A 62 17.18 0.37 6.08
C ARG A 62 18.17 1.28 6.79
N GLN A 63 19.47 0.99 6.69
CA GLN A 63 20.55 1.74 7.34
C GLN A 63 21.28 2.67 6.38
N ALA A 64 21.09 2.49 5.07
CA ALA A 64 21.59 3.42 4.07
C ALA A 64 21.16 4.86 4.39
N ALA A 65 22.09 5.78 4.15
CA ALA A 65 21.87 7.22 4.23
C ALA A 65 20.81 7.67 3.21
N GLY A 66 20.19 8.81 3.51
CA GLY A 66 19.16 9.43 2.66
C GLY A 66 17.84 9.65 3.40
N LEU A 67 16.94 10.34 2.72
CA LEU A 67 15.67 10.75 3.30
C LEU A 67 14.72 9.55 3.39
N ARG A 68 14.06 9.44 4.55
CA ARG A 68 13.03 8.45 4.83
C ARG A 68 11.77 9.12 5.32
N CYS A 69 10.63 8.47 5.09
CA CYS A 69 9.35 8.90 5.64
C CYS A 69 9.36 8.99 7.16
N GLY A 70 10.21 8.21 7.85
CA GLY A 70 10.42 8.28 9.30
C GLY A 70 10.83 9.65 9.82
N GLY A 71 11.60 10.41 9.03
CA GLY A 71 12.02 11.78 9.35
C GLY A 71 11.17 12.86 8.70
N CYS A 72 10.00 12.54 8.14
CA CYS A 72 9.13 13.53 7.50
C CYS A 72 8.18 14.17 8.53
N LYS A 73 8.02 15.50 8.52
CA LYS A 73 7.09 16.22 9.41
C LYS A 73 5.62 15.81 9.23
N HIS A 74 5.29 15.35 8.03
CA HIS A 74 3.95 14.89 7.69
C HIS A 74 3.64 13.49 8.27
N ARG A 75 4.65 12.73 8.71
CA ARG A 75 4.44 11.42 9.31
C ARG A 75 4.12 11.58 10.78
N GLN A 76 2.89 11.26 11.15
CA GLN A 76 2.45 11.31 12.55
C GLN A 76 1.90 9.96 12.99
N LEU A 77 1.98 9.69 14.29
CA LEU A 77 1.42 8.50 14.90
C LEU A 77 -0.04 8.78 15.26
N LEU A 78 -0.97 8.14 14.55
CA LEU A 78 -2.38 8.15 14.93
C LEU A 78 -2.54 7.21 16.13
N ASN A 79 -2.61 7.81 17.32
CA ASN A 79 -2.93 7.14 18.58
C ASN A 79 -4.43 7.31 18.84
N HIS A 80 -5.11 6.20 19.08
CA HIS A 80 -6.48 6.18 19.60
C HIS A 80 -6.45 5.48 20.97
N ASP A 81 -7.58 5.44 21.69
CA ASP A 81 -7.76 4.77 22.99
C ASP A 81 -7.43 3.26 22.97
N THR A 82 -7.17 2.70 21.79
CA THR A 82 -6.63 1.35 21.61
C THR A 82 -5.10 1.38 21.64
N ALA A 83 -4.47 0.36 22.24
CA ALA A 83 -3.01 0.19 22.32
C ALA A 83 -2.25 0.12 20.97
N LYS A 84 -2.93 0.27 19.82
CA LYS A 84 -2.36 0.18 18.49
C LYS A 84 -2.15 1.57 17.89
N THR A 85 -0.89 1.88 17.62
CA THR A 85 -0.47 3.09 16.95
C THR A 85 -0.34 2.86 15.44
N TYR A 86 -0.92 3.75 14.65
CA TYR A 86 -0.82 3.68 13.19
C TYR A 86 -0.01 4.86 12.65
N PRO A 87 1.16 4.62 12.02
CA PRO A 87 1.93 5.71 11.45
C PRO A 87 1.27 6.16 10.13
N LYS A 88 0.81 7.40 10.05
CA LYS A 88 0.10 7.92 8.87
C LYS A 88 0.80 9.14 8.29
N CYS A 89 0.60 9.36 7.00
CA CYS A 89 0.95 10.63 6.36
C CYS A 89 -0.24 11.59 6.46
N TYR A 90 -0.01 12.74 7.09
CA TYR A 90 -0.99 13.81 7.28
C TYR A 90 -0.88 14.90 6.21
N ARG A 91 -0.05 14.70 5.19
CA ARG A 91 0.06 15.64 4.09
C ARG A 91 -1.30 15.79 3.39
N GLY A 92 -1.78 17.03 3.26
CA GLY A 92 -3.09 17.33 2.68
C GLY A 92 -4.27 16.92 3.57
N ALA A 93 -4.02 16.54 4.83
CA ALA A 93 -5.09 16.27 5.77
C ALA A 93 -5.78 17.56 6.18
N VAL A 94 -7.09 17.61 5.99
CA VAL A 94 -7.90 18.78 6.36
C VAL A 94 -8.23 18.68 7.85
N ARG A 95 -7.95 19.75 8.59
CA ARG A 95 -8.36 19.89 9.98
C ARG A 95 -9.57 20.82 10.09
N ASP A 96 -10.45 20.59 11.06
CA ASP A 96 -11.50 21.53 11.42
C ASP A 96 -10.94 22.68 12.29
N ASP A 97 -11.79 23.65 12.64
CA ASP A 97 -11.39 24.81 13.44
C ASP A 97 -10.92 24.42 14.87
N ALA A 98 -11.30 23.22 15.33
CA ALA A 98 -10.85 22.64 16.59
C ALA A 98 -9.55 21.81 16.43
N GLY A 99 -8.90 21.84 15.26
CA GLY A 99 -7.67 21.11 14.97
C GLY A 99 -7.83 19.60 14.75
N ARG A 100 -9.06 19.08 14.73
CA ARG A 100 -9.36 17.66 14.54
C ARG A 100 -9.35 17.32 13.05
N LEU A 101 -8.93 16.11 12.70
CA LEU A 101 -9.01 15.64 11.32
C LEU A 101 -10.45 15.61 10.84
N ARG A 102 -10.74 16.27 9.70
CA ARG A 102 -12.03 16.14 9.04
C ARG A 102 -12.24 14.71 8.55
N LYS A 103 -13.44 14.19 8.81
CA LYS A 103 -13.91 12.89 8.34
C LYS A 103 -13.86 12.86 6.81
N GLY A 104 -13.23 11.84 6.23
CA GLY A 104 -13.10 11.69 4.77
C GLY A 104 -11.72 12.00 4.18
N THR A 105 -10.73 12.37 4.99
CA THR A 105 -9.33 12.47 4.50
C THR A 105 -8.78 11.06 4.20
N ALA A 106 -8.77 10.66 2.92
CA ALA A 106 -8.47 9.29 2.48
C ALA A 106 -7.09 8.75 2.89
N ILE A 107 -6.11 9.66 3.09
CA ILE A 107 -4.72 9.31 3.39
C ILE A 107 -4.54 8.85 4.86
N VAL A 108 -5.50 9.16 5.73
CA VAL A 108 -5.42 8.92 7.19
C VAL A 108 -6.48 7.91 7.67
N THR A 109 -6.78 6.89 6.85
CA THR A 109 -7.70 5.80 7.24
C THR A 109 -7.05 4.85 8.24
N ARG A 110 -7.84 4.15 9.08
CA ARG A 110 -7.35 3.24 10.14
C ARG A 110 -6.88 1.85 9.63
N GLY A 111 -6.56 1.73 8.35
CA GLY A 111 -6.16 0.47 7.73
C GLY A 111 -4.65 0.32 7.57
N ALA A 112 -4.13 -0.90 7.65
CA ALA A 112 -2.70 -1.19 7.43
C ALA A 112 -2.23 -0.90 5.99
N ALA A 113 -3.17 -0.71 5.05
CA ALA A 113 -2.88 -0.30 3.68
C ALA A 113 -2.39 1.15 3.55
N THR A 114 -2.75 2.02 4.51
CA THR A 114 -2.35 3.43 4.52
C THR A 114 -1.31 3.74 5.59
N ASP A 115 -0.75 2.72 6.23
CA ASP A 115 0.38 2.90 7.14
C ASP A 115 1.62 3.35 6.37
N VAL A 116 2.38 4.26 6.97
CA VAL A 116 3.65 4.80 6.46
C VAL A 116 4.77 4.41 7.43
N PRO A 117 5.36 3.21 7.26
CA PRO A 117 6.51 2.78 8.03
C PRO A 117 7.64 3.81 7.99
N ALA A 118 8.34 3.97 9.12
CA ALA A 118 9.44 4.93 9.24
C ALA A 118 10.60 4.64 8.27
N TRP A 119 10.81 3.35 7.94
CA TRP A 119 11.92 2.92 7.11
C TRP A 119 11.70 3.12 5.60
N TRP A 120 10.47 3.45 5.16
CA TRP A 120 10.20 3.70 3.75
C TRP A 120 11.01 4.89 3.22
N SER A 121 11.50 4.75 2.00
CA SER A 121 12.12 5.83 1.22
C SER A 121 11.18 7.03 1.14
N ALA A 122 11.74 8.24 1.28
CA ALA A 122 10.99 9.47 1.19
C ALA A 122 10.30 9.65 -0.17
N CYS A 123 9.09 10.23 -0.18
CA CYS A 123 8.44 10.68 -1.41
C CYS A 123 8.89 12.10 -1.79
N VAL A 124 8.56 12.54 -3.01
CA VAL A 124 8.82 13.91 -3.51
C VAL A 124 8.22 15.05 -2.68
N HIS A 125 7.44 14.73 -1.67
CA HIS A 125 6.81 15.70 -0.77
C HIS A 125 7.31 15.61 0.67
N TRP A 126 8.48 15.00 0.83
CA TRP A 126 9.16 14.97 2.11
C TRP A 126 9.52 16.39 2.54
N GLU A 127 9.29 16.67 3.82
CA GLU A 127 9.65 17.94 4.44
C GLU A 127 10.26 17.63 5.80
N ALA A 128 11.37 18.29 6.12
CA ALA A 128 12.05 18.17 7.41
C ALA A 128 11.11 18.58 8.55
N PRO A 129 11.22 17.94 9.73
CA PRO A 129 10.48 18.40 10.91
C PRO A 129 10.89 19.84 11.23
N ASP A 130 9.92 20.62 11.70
CA ASP A 130 10.21 21.93 12.26
C ASP A 130 11.14 21.67 13.44
N THR A 131 12.40 22.09 13.32
CA THR A 131 13.39 21.87 14.36
C THR A 131 12.97 22.75 15.53
N PRO A 132 12.71 22.21 16.74
CA PRO A 132 12.55 23.08 17.90
C PRO A 132 13.90 23.77 18.12
N GLU A 133 13.93 25.10 18.03
CA GLU A 133 15.05 25.92 18.52
C GLU A 133 15.33 25.65 20.00
#